data_AF-A0A964Q3U1-F1
#
_entry.id   AF-A0A964Q3U1-F1
#
_cell.length_a   1.000
_cell.length_b   1.000
_cell.length_c   1.000
_cell.angle_alpha   90.00
_cell.angle_beta   90.00
_cell.angle_gamma   90.00
#
_symmetry.space_group_name_H-M   'P 1'
#
loop_
_entity.id
_entity.type
_entity.pdbx_description
1 polymer ?
#
loop_
_entity_poly.entity_id
_entity_poly.type
_entity_poly.pdbx_seq_one_letter_code
_entity_poly.pdbx_strand_id
1 'polypeptide(L)'
;MSQIAEEVNLTRPPLGLPQGSVRALLTLLILGVVIHEMVIGREVDILWNETLLISLAHYFSRRRFINIPASEVPRLQKEGILPPETRPLYLPTGFIRALIILSFAALGVYLYREGRLFEAKVFPILGAVTAYVVGMFFGWVAKWFMKPGSKALLIRWQDFQASIVLIVLVITAALFFVYGSAGVPPWLRNAALFLTLYYFGAR
;
A
#
# COMPACT_ATOMS: atom_id res chain seq x y z
N MET A 1 39.85 -0.12 35.39
CA MET A 1 39.21 -1.41 35.03
C MET A 1 37.72 -1.19 34.87
N SER A 2 37.28 -0.62 33.75
CA SER A 2 35.87 -0.35 33.45
C SER A 2 35.50 -1.06 32.14
N GLN A 3 35.10 -2.33 32.25
CA GLN A 3 34.42 -2.99 31.15
C GLN A 3 32.97 -2.53 31.18
N ILE A 4 32.67 -1.69 30.20
CA ILE A 4 31.35 -1.14 29.89
C ILE A 4 30.44 -2.33 29.60
N ALA A 5 29.31 -2.38 30.32
CA ALA A 5 28.24 -3.32 30.08
C ALA A 5 27.84 -3.28 28.61
N GLU A 6 28.03 -4.41 27.93
CA GLU A 6 27.54 -4.65 26.58
C GLU A 6 26.00 -4.74 26.67
N GLU A 7 25.34 -3.59 26.51
CA GLU A 7 23.88 -3.50 26.41
C GLU A 7 23.45 -4.12 25.08
N VAL A 8 23.38 -5.46 25.05
CA VAL A 8 22.81 -6.20 23.93
C VAL A 8 21.35 -5.82 23.84
N ASN A 9 21.03 -4.87 22.96
CA ASN A 9 19.68 -4.52 22.56
C ASN A 9 19.04 -5.74 21.87
N LEU A 10 18.57 -6.71 22.66
CA LEU A 10 17.78 -7.84 22.24
C LEU A 10 16.40 -7.33 21.79
N THR A 11 16.35 -6.74 20.60
CA THR A 11 15.08 -6.49 19.90
C THR A 11 14.53 -7.83 19.43
N ARG A 12 13.99 -8.61 20.39
CA ARG A 12 13.30 -9.86 20.09
C ARG A 12 12.16 -9.54 19.12
N PRO A 13 12.13 -10.15 17.93
CA PRO A 13 11.05 -9.89 16.99
C PRO A 13 9.71 -10.32 17.62
N PRO A 14 8.62 -9.59 17.36
CA PRO A 14 7.33 -9.88 17.96
C PRO A 14 6.90 -11.31 17.61
N LEU A 15 6.44 -12.05 18.63
CA LEU A 15 6.05 -13.47 18.55
C LEU A 15 7.15 -14.44 18.08
N GLY A 16 8.41 -14.02 18.04
CA GLY A 16 9.51 -14.87 17.55
C GLY A 16 9.49 -15.15 16.04
N LEU A 17 8.66 -14.42 15.29
CA LEU A 17 8.52 -14.57 13.84
C LEU A 17 9.52 -13.68 13.07
N PRO A 18 9.92 -14.04 11.83
CA PRO A 18 10.74 -13.16 10.99
C PRO A 18 10.14 -11.77 10.85
N GLN A 19 10.99 -10.74 10.72
CA GLN A 19 10.55 -9.36 10.64
C GLN A 19 9.49 -9.16 9.54
N GLY A 20 8.36 -8.54 9.88
CA GLY A 20 7.26 -8.29 8.93
C GLY A 20 6.21 -9.40 8.81
N SER A 21 6.41 -10.57 9.44
CA SER A 21 5.45 -11.69 9.41
C SER A 21 4.13 -11.34 10.11
N VAL A 22 4.19 -10.72 11.29
CA VAL A 22 3.00 -10.31 12.06
C VAL A 22 2.14 -9.33 11.24
N ARG A 23 2.79 -8.34 10.62
CA ARG A 23 2.12 -7.37 9.75
C ARG A 23 1.43 -8.05 8.58
N ALA A 24 2.09 -9.03 7.96
CA ALA A 24 1.51 -9.76 6.85
C ALA A 24 0.29 -10.57 7.30
N LEU A 25 0.38 -11.27 8.43
CA LEU A 25 -0.73 -12.04 8.99
C LEU A 25 -1.93 -11.14 9.31
N LEU A 26 -1.70 -10.01 9.97
CA LEU A 26 -2.75 -9.01 10.23
C LEU A 26 -3.42 -8.54 8.93
N THR A 27 -2.60 -8.19 7.92
CA THR A 27 -3.11 -7.74 6.62
C THR A 27 -3.97 -8.81 5.95
N LEU A 28 -3.55 -10.08 6.00
CA LEU A 28 -4.28 -11.20 5.42
C LEU A 28 -5.59 -11.50 6.16
N LEU A 29 -5.60 -11.39 7.50
CA LEU A 29 -6.82 -11.57 8.28
C LEU A 29 -7.84 -10.47 8.00
N ILE A 30 -7.41 -9.21 8.01
CA ILE A 30 -8.27 -8.06 7.67
C ILE A 30 -8.81 -8.21 6.25
N LEU A 31 -7.95 -8.57 5.30
CA LEU A 31 -8.34 -8.83 3.92
C LEU A 31 -9.39 -9.94 3.82
N GLY A 32 -9.19 -11.05 4.54
CA GLY A 32 -10.12 -12.17 4.55
C GLY A 32 -11.51 -11.77 5.06
N VAL A 33 -11.58 -10.98 6.14
CA VAL A 33 -12.84 -10.46 6.69
C VAL A 33 -13.54 -9.57 5.65
N VAL A 34 -12.84 -8.61 5.05
CA VAL A 34 -13.44 -7.70 4.05
C VAL A 34 -13.94 -8.46 2.83
N ILE A 35 -13.15 -9.40 2.30
CA ILE A 35 -13.57 -10.23 1.15
C ILE A 35 -14.81 -11.05 1.50
N HIS A 36 -14.82 -11.68 2.66
CA HIS A 36 -15.93 -12.51 3.10
C HIS A 36 -17.24 -11.72 3.21
N GLU A 37 -17.21 -10.53 3.83
CA GLU A 37 -18.37 -9.65 3.92
C GLU A 37 -18.87 -9.23 2.53
N MET A 38 -17.96 -8.89 1.60
CA MET A 38 -18.32 -8.52 0.23
C MET A 38 -18.94 -9.68 -0.57
N VAL A 39 -18.42 -10.90 -0.39
CA VAL A 39 -18.93 -12.12 -1.05
C VAL A 39 -20.35 -12.43 -0.57
N ILE A 40 -20.59 -12.40 0.74
CA ILE A 40 -21.94 -12.60 1.33
C ILE A 40 -22.88 -11.43 0.99
N GLY A 41 -22.34 -10.30 0.58
CA GLY A 41 -23.09 -9.11 0.17
C GLY A 41 -23.56 -8.23 1.30
N ARG A 42 -22.96 -8.41 2.48
CA ARG A 42 -23.09 -7.51 3.62
C ARG A 42 -22.34 -6.22 3.36
N GLU A 43 -22.75 -5.17 4.07
CA GLU A 43 -22.02 -3.92 4.08
C GLU A 43 -20.75 -4.09 4.89
N VAL A 44 -19.63 -3.71 4.30
CA VAL A 44 -18.35 -3.69 5.02
C VAL A 44 -18.37 -2.47 5.93
N ASP A 45 -18.20 -2.69 7.23
CA ASP A 45 -18.04 -1.61 8.20
C ASP A 45 -16.93 -0.65 7.75
N ILE A 46 -17.18 0.64 7.91
CA ILE A 46 -16.21 1.71 7.63
C ILE A 46 -14.89 1.43 8.34
N LEU A 47 -14.93 0.93 9.58
CA LEU A 47 -13.72 0.61 10.35
C LEU A 47 -12.89 -0.49 9.67
N TRP A 48 -13.53 -1.52 9.12
CA TRP A 48 -12.83 -2.60 8.41
C TRP A 48 -12.20 -2.09 7.11
N ASN A 49 -12.91 -1.22 6.39
CA ASN A 49 -12.39 -0.61 5.18
C ASN A 49 -11.18 0.30 5.45
N GLU A 50 -11.25 1.18 6.46
CA GLU A 50 -10.14 2.06 6.85
C GLU A 50 -8.93 1.23 7.32
N THR A 51 -9.17 0.21 8.14
CA THR A 51 -8.12 -0.68 8.65
C THR A 51 -7.44 -1.44 7.52
N LEU A 52 -8.21 -1.90 6.52
CA LEU A 52 -7.68 -2.53 5.31
C LEU A 52 -6.78 -1.56 4.54
N LEU A 53 -7.24 -0.33 4.27
CA LEU A 53 -6.46 0.67 3.53
C LEU A 53 -5.15 1.02 4.24
N ILE A 54 -5.19 1.23 5.56
CA ILE A 54 -4.00 1.50 6.38
C ILE A 54 -3.03 0.31 6.33
N SER A 55 -3.56 -0.91 6.47
CA SER A 55 -2.75 -2.14 6.44
C SER A 55 -2.09 -2.35 5.09
N LEU A 56 -2.82 -2.14 3.99
CA LEU A 56 -2.29 -2.19 2.63
C LEU A 56 -1.21 -1.14 2.42
N ALA A 57 -1.48 0.12 2.76
CA ALA A 57 -0.50 1.19 2.65
C ALA A 57 0.79 0.86 3.41
N HIS A 58 0.66 0.36 4.64
CA HIS A 58 1.81 0.01 5.47
C HIS A 58 2.57 -1.23 4.95
N TYR A 59 1.86 -2.22 4.38
CA TYR A 59 2.45 -3.44 3.84
C TYR A 59 3.17 -3.21 2.51
N PHE A 60 2.57 -2.41 1.63
CA PHE A 60 3.08 -2.13 0.31
C PHE A 60 4.05 -0.98 0.25
N SER A 61 4.00 -0.04 1.20
CA SER A 61 5.04 0.97 1.38
C SER A 61 6.38 0.25 1.51
N ARG A 62 7.16 0.31 0.41
CA ARG A 62 8.50 -0.25 0.38
C ARG A 62 9.27 0.55 1.41
N ARG A 63 9.71 -0.10 2.50
CA ARG A 63 10.84 0.43 3.26
C ARG A 63 11.94 0.60 2.22
N ARG A 64 12.23 1.84 1.82
CA ARG A 64 13.50 2.21 1.19
C ARG A 64 14.55 1.85 2.23
N PHE A 65 14.91 0.57 2.29
CA PHE A 65 16.21 0.22 2.79
C PHE A 65 17.17 0.94 1.84
N ILE A 66 18.07 1.67 2.47
CA ILE A 66 19.11 2.50 1.87
C ILE A 66 19.60 1.78 0.61
N ASN A 67 19.73 2.51 -0.50
CA ASN A 67 20.12 1.97 -1.80
C ASN A 67 21.61 1.58 -1.73
N ILE A 68 21.89 0.53 -0.97
CA ILE A 68 23.22 0.00 -0.72
C ILE A 68 23.55 -0.87 -1.93
N PRO A 69 24.72 -0.65 -2.57
CA PRO A 69 25.16 -1.52 -3.66
C PRO A 69 25.05 -2.98 -3.24
N ALA A 70 24.47 -3.85 -4.08
CA ALA A 70 24.29 -5.27 -3.74
C ALA A 70 25.60 -5.98 -3.36
N SER A 71 26.74 -5.43 -3.81
CA SER A 71 28.10 -5.86 -3.45
C SER A 71 28.51 -5.53 -2.00
N GLU A 72 27.89 -4.53 -1.36
CA GLU A 72 28.22 -4.08 -0.01
C GLU A 72 27.28 -4.63 1.07
N VAL A 73 26.10 -5.15 0.68
CA VAL A 73 25.14 -5.77 1.60
C VAL A 73 25.76 -6.93 2.42
N PRO A 74 26.54 -7.87 1.83
CA PRO A 74 27.18 -8.93 2.61
C PRO A 74 28.26 -8.40 3.57
N ARG A 75 28.92 -7.28 3.21
CA ARG A 75 29.96 -6.65 4.03
C ARG A 75 29.35 -5.94 5.23
N LEU A 76 28.30 -5.16 5.00
CA LEU A 76 27.59 -4.40 6.04
C LEU A 76 26.75 -5.29 6.97
N GLN A 77 26.29 -6.46 6.49
CA GLN A 77 25.70 -7.51 7.35
C GLN A 77 26.75 -8.20 8.23
N LYS A 78 27.96 -8.45 7.70
CA LYS A 78 29.08 -8.99 8.49
C LYS A 78 29.62 -7.99 9.52
N GLU A 79 29.59 -6.70 9.19
CA GLU A 79 30.01 -5.60 10.07
C GLU A 79 28.95 -5.25 11.14
N GLY A 80 27.80 -5.91 11.17
CA GLY A 80 26.72 -5.67 12.16
C GLY A 80 25.96 -4.36 11.98
N ILE A 81 26.22 -3.62 10.90
CA ILE A 81 25.62 -2.32 10.58
C ILE A 81 24.22 -2.50 9.97
N LEU A 82 23.99 -3.61 9.25
CA LEU A 82 22.69 -3.98 8.70
C LEU A 82 22.15 -5.24 9.37
N PRO A 83 20.90 -5.22 9.88
CA PRO A 83 20.25 -6.44 10.31
C PRO A 83 20.06 -7.39 9.10
N PRO A 84 20.23 -8.72 9.28
CA PRO A 84 20.04 -9.68 8.20
C PRO A 84 18.60 -9.61 7.69
N GLU A 85 18.45 -9.54 6.36
CA GLU A 85 17.15 -9.42 5.70
C GLU A 85 16.32 -10.69 5.92
N THR A 86 15.39 -10.63 6.87
CA THR A 86 14.57 -11.77 7.26
C THR A 86 13.33 -11.83 6.39
N ARG A 87 13.16 -12.93 5.64
CA ARG A 87 11.99 -13.15 4.77
C ARG A 87 10.73 -13.27 5.63
N PRO A 88 9.68 -12.45 5.42
CA PRO A 88 8.45 -12.58 6.18
C PRO A 88 7.82 -13.95 5.92
N LEU A 89 7.52 -14.69 6.99
CA LEU A 89 6.91 -16.02 6.97
C LEU A 89 7.70 -17.10 6.20
N TYR A 90 9.00 -16.91 5.98
CA TYR A 90 9.86 -17.79 5.15
C TYR A 90 9.42 -17.95 3.68
N LEU A 91 8.48 -17.12 3.21
CA LEU A 91 7.97 -17.17 1.84
C LEU A 91 8.85 -16.39 0.85
N PRO A 92 8.80 -16.70 -0.46
CA PRO A 92 9.47 -15.92 -1.49
C PRO A 92 9.08 -14.43 -1.41
N THR A 93 10.06 -13.55 -1.62
CA THR A 93 9.84 -12.10 -1.57
C THR A 93 8.72 -11.71 -2.53
N GLY A 94 7.67 -11.07 -2.00
CA GLY A 94 6.53 -10.63 -2.80
C GLY A 94 5.38 -11.62 -2.93
N PHE A 95 5.48 -12.85 -2.40
CA PHE A 95 4.38 -13.83 -2.46
C PHE A 95 3.09 -13.29 -1.84
N ILE A 96 3.16 -12.70 -0.65
CA ILE A 96 2.01 -12.13 0.04
C ILE A 96 1.43 -10.93 -0.74
N ARG A 97 2.29 -10.15 -1.43
CA ARG A 97 1.82 -9.07 -2.31
C ARG A 97 1.03 -9.63 -3.49
N ALA A 98 1.55 -10.68 -4.12
CA ALA A 98 0.87 -11.38 -5.20
C ALA A 98 -0.46 -11.98 -4.71
N LEU A 99 -0.48 -12.57 -3.51
CA LEU A 99 -1.68 -13.12 -2.91
C LEU A 99 -2.73 -12.04 -2.69
N ILE A 100 -2.37 -10.89 -2.10
CA ILE A 100 -3.30 -9.76 -1.93
C ILE A 100 -3.87 -9.30 -3.28
N ILE A 101 -3.01 -9.10 -4.28
CA ILE A 101 -3.43 -8.66 -5.63
C ILE A 101 -4.37 -9.70 -6.26
N LEU A 102 -4.02 -10.99 -6.16
CA LEU A 102 -4.82 -12.08 -6.70
C LEU A 102 -6.17 -12.18 -6.01
N SER A 103 -6.23 -12.01 -4.69
CA SER A 103 -7.47 -12.01 -3.92
C SER A 103 -8.43 -10.90 -4.36
N PHE A 104 -7.93 -9.68 -4.57
CA PHE A 104 -8.76 -8.59 -5.09
C PHE A 104 -9.16 -8.78 -6.55
N ALA A 105 -8.27 -9.33 -7.39
CA ALA A 105 -8.60 -9.65 -8.77
C ALA A 105 -9.70 -10.72 -8.84
N ALA A 106 -9.59 -11.78 -8.03
CA ALA A 106 -10.59 -12.83 -7.92
C ALA A 106 -11.94 -12.28 -7.42
N LEU A 107 -11.92 -11.44 -6.38
CA LEU A 107 -13.12 -10.76 -5.88
C LEU A 107 -13.77 -9.88 -6.96
N GLY A 108 -12.98 -9.11 -7.71
CA GLY A 108 -13.47 -8.27 -8.80
C GLY A 108 -14.15 -9.09 -9.91
N VAL A 109 -13.53 -10.21 -10.32
CA VAL A 109 -14.11 -11.12 -11.32
C VAL A 109 -15.41 -11.77 -10.80
N TYR A 110 -15.43 -12.18 -9.54
CA TYR A 110 -16.63 -12.73 -8.90
C TYR A 110 -17.77 -11.70 -8.90
N LEU A 111 -17.52 -10.49 -8.40
CA LEU A 111 -18.53 -9.43 -8.33
C LEU A 111 -18.98 -8.93 -9.71
N TYR A 112 -18.10 -8.99 -10.72
CA TYR A 112 -18.47 -8.71 -12.11
C TYR A 112 -19.46 -9.74 -12.64
N ARG A 113 -19.24 -11.04 -12.37
CA ARG A 113 -20.15 -12.12 -12.77
C ARG A 113 -21.51 -12.02 -12.09
N GLU A 114 -21.54 -11.62 -10.82
CA GLU A 114 -22.77 -11.40 -10.06
C GLU A 114 -23.49 -10.08 -10.44
N GLY A 115 -22.89 -9.22 -11.27
CA GLY A 115 -23.45 -7.91 -11.61
C GLY A 115 -23.40 -6.88 -10.47
N ARG A 116 -22.66 -7.18 -9.40
CA ARG A 116 -22.59 -6.40 -8.15
C ARG A 116 -21.40 -5.45 -8.06
N LEU A 117 -20.54 -5.44 -9.08
CA LEU A 117 -19.30 -4.68 -9.10
C LEU A 117 -19.51 -3.16 -8.91
N PHE A 118 -20.60 -2.62 -9.47
CA PHE A 118 -20.91 -1.20 -9.44
C PHE A 118 -21.92 -0.83 -8.34
N GLU A 119 -22.19 -1.73 -7.40
CA GLU A 119 -22.98 -1.39 -6.21
C GLU A 119 -22.30 -0.25 -5.44
N ALA A 120 -23.09 0.74 -4.99
CA ALA A 120 -22.58 1.92 -4.28
C ALA A 120 -21.76 1.59 -3.02
N LYS A 121 -21.98 0.42 -2.42
CA LYS A 121 -21.24 -0.12 -1.27
C LYS A 121 -19.94 -0.82 -1.64
N VAL A 122 -19.86 -1.44 -2.81
CA VAL A 122 -18.69 -2.21 -3.28
C VAL A 122 -17.69 -1.29 -3.98
N PHE A 123 -18.20 -0.39 -4.82
CA PHE A 123 -17.40 0.42 -5.73
C PHE A 123 -16.33 1.28 -5.03
N PRO A 124 -16.61 1.96 -3.89
CA PRO A 124 -15.59 2.76 -3.21
C PRO A 124 -14.44 1.91 -2.66
N ILE A 125 -14.72 0.73 -2.10
CA ILE A 125 -13.73 -0.16 -1.50
C ILE A 125 -12.86 -0.78 -2.59
N LEU A 126 -13.50 -1.39 -3.59
CA LEU A 126 -12.79 -2.05 -4.68
C LEU A 126 -12.05 -1.02 -5.55
N GLY A 127 -12.65 0.14 -5.78
CA GLY A 127 -12.04 1.26 -6.48
C GLY A 127 -10.82 1.82 -5.73
N ALA A 128 -10.91 1.96 -4.40
CA ALA A 128 -9.80 2.42 -3.57
C ALA A 128 -8.59 1.50 -3.67
N VAL A 129 -8.82 0.20 -3.49
CA VAL A 129 -7.75 -0.81 -3.57
C VAL A 129 -7.21 -0.91 -4.98
N THR A 130 -8.08 -0.90 -6.00
CA THR A 130 -7.66 -0.96 -7.40
C THR A 130 -6.83 0.27 -7.77
N ALA A 131 -7.24 1.47 -7.37
CA ALA A 131 -6.47 2.68 -7.61
C ALA A 131 -5.07 2.61 -6.99
N TYR A 132 -4.97 2.12 -5.74
CA TYR A 132 -3.69 1.91 -5.07
C TYR A 132 -2.79 0.89 -5.80
N VAL A 133 -3.35 -0.27 -6.15
CA VAL A 133 -2.63 -1.33 -6.86
C VAL A 133 -2.18 -0.86 -8.25
N VAL A 134 -3.05 -0.17 -8.99
CA VAL A 134 -2.73 0.42 -10.29
C VAL A 134 -1.59 1.44 -10.15
N GLY A 135 -1.65 2.31 -9.14
CA GLY A 135 -0.56 3.23 -8.82
C GLY A 135 0.78 2.49 -8.69
N MET A 136 0.81 1.43 -7.88
CA MET A 136 2.00 0.60 -7.66
C MET A 136 2.54 -0.05 -8.93
N PHE A 137 1.66 -0.61 -9.77
CA PHE A 137 2.06 -1.14 -11.06
C PHE A 137 2.66 -0.06 -11.95
N PHE A 138 2.03 1.12 -12.04
CA PHE A 138 2.55 2.25 -12.80
C PHE A 138 3.92 2.71 -12.28
N GLY A 139 4.11 2.82 -10.97
CA GLY A 139 5.39 3.18 -10.37
C GLY A 139 6.50 2.17 -10.67
N TRP A 140 6.16 0.88 -10.71
CA TRP A 140 7.11 -0.18 -11.09
C TRP A 140 7.44 -0.18 -12.58
N VAL A 141 6.42 -0.10 -13.44
CA VAL A 141 6.55 -0.03 -14.90
C VAL A 141 7.34 1.21 -15.32
N ALA A 142 7.04 2.39 -14.77
CA ALA A 142 7.76 3.62 -15.06
C ALA A 142 9.25 3.49 -14.73
N LYS A 143 9.60 2.89 -13.58
CA LYS A 143 11.00 2.64 -13.20
C LYS A 143 11.70 1.63 -14.13
N TRP A 144 10.97 0.69 -14.71
CA TRP A 144 11.54 -0.30 -15.64
C TRP A 144 11.75 0.29 -17.06
N PHE A 145 10.77 1.03 -17.58
CA PHE A 145 10.86 1.63 -18.92
C PHE A 145 11.78 2.85 -18.98
N MET A 146 11.89 3.62 -17.89
CA MET A 146 12.67 4.85 -17.88
C MET A 146 14.15 4.56 -17.60
N LYS A 147 14.94 4.54 -18.68
CA LYS A 147 16.41 4.36 -18.63
C LYS A 147 17.09 5.36 -17.66
N PRO A 148 18.26 5.02 -17.08
CA PRO A 148 18.98 5.80 -16.06
C PRO A 148 19.23 7.29 -16.38
N GLY A 149 19.21 7.69 -17.66
CA GLY A 149 19.42 9.07 -18.11
C GLY A 149 18.17 9.97 -18.14
N SER A 150 16.96 9.44 -17.92
CA SER A 150 15.70 10.20 -18.02
C SER A 150 15.13 10.68 -16.69
N LYS A 151 15.99 10.83 -15.66
CA LYS A 151 15.57 11.25 -14.31
C LYS A 151 14.74 12.54 -14.32
N ALA A 152 15.05 13.48 -15.21
CA ALA A 152 14.29 14.72 -15.36
C ALA A 152 12.85 14.49 -15.86
N LEU A 153 12.62 13.53 -16.77
CA LEU A 153 11.29 13.19 -17.26
C LEU A 153 10.46 12.49 -16.17
N LEU A 154 11.09 11.60 -15.39
CA LEU A 154 10.44 10.92 -14.27
C LEU A 154 10.03 11.93 -13.18
N ILE A 155 10.90 12.89 -12.85
CA ILE A 155 10.59 13.95 -11.88
C ILE A 155 9.41 14.80 -12.37
N ARG A 156 9.46 15.30 -13.62
CA ARG A 156 8.37 16.09 -14.20
C ARG A 156 7.04 15.32 -14.23
N TRP A 157 7.08 14.03 -14.54
CA TRP A 157 5.89 13.19 -14.52
C TRP A 157 5.31 13.06 -13.10
N GLN A 158 6.17 12.83 -12.11
CA GLN A 158 5.76 12.79 -10.71
C GLN A 158 5.19 14.13 -10.23
N ASP A 159 5.80 15.25 -10.62
CA ASP A 159 5.34 16.60 -10.27
C ASP A 159 3.96 16.92 -10.88
N PHE A 160 3.74 16.49 -12.13
CA PHE A 160 2.46 16.61 -12.80
C PHE A 160 1.37 15.79 -12.10
N GLN A 161 1.66 14.52 -11.78
CA GLN A 161 0.74 13.68 -11.01
C GLN A 161 0.42 14.29 -9.64
N ALA A 162 1.44 14.79 -8.92
CA ALA A 162 1.26 15.42 -7.62
C ALA A 162 0.39 16.69 -7.71
N SER A 163 0.59 17.49 -8.75
CA SER A 163 -0.17 18.73 -8.98
C SER A 163 -1.65 18.43 -9.23
N ILE A 164 -1.97 17.43 -10.07
CA ILE A 164 -3.36 17.01 -10.29
C ILE A 164 -4.02 16.57 -8.99
N VAL A 165 -3.36 15.71 -8.22
CA VAL A 165 -3.88 15.17 -6.95
C VAL A 165 -4.12 16.32 -5.96
N LEU A 166 -3.16 17.25 -5.85
CA LEU A 166 -3.25 18.41 -4.98
C LEU A 166 -4.42 19.32 -5.37
N ILE A 167 -4.57 19.64 -6.67
CA ILE A 167 -5.65 20.50 -7.17
C ILE A 167 -7.02 19.86 -6.84
N VAL A 168 -7.20 18.58 -7.14
CA VAL A 168 -8.47 17.88 -6.86
C VAL A 168 -8.75 17.84 -5.36
N LEU A 169 -7.74 17.58 -4.52
CA LEU A 169 -7.89 17.61 -3.07
C LEU A 169 -8.25 19.00 -2.55
N VAL A 170 -7.59 20.06 -3.04
CA VAL A 170 -7.86 21.44 -2.64
C VAL A 170 -9.27 21.85 -3.01
N ILE A 171 -9.73 21.54 -4.23
CA ILE A 171 -11.10 21.81 -4.66
C ILE A 171 -12.10 21.05 -3.77
N THR A 172 -11.85 19.77 -3.53
CA THR A 172 -12.72 18.93 -2.69
C THR A 172 -12.79 19.46 -1.25
N ALA A 173 -11.64 19.83 -0.68
CA ALA A 173 -11.54 20.39 0.67
C ALA A 173 -12.23 21.76 0.76
N ALA A 174 -12.02 22.65 -0.22
CA ALA A 174 -12.67 23.96 -0.26
C ALA A 174 -14.20 23.81 -0.30
N LEU A 175 -14.74 22.93 -1.15
CA LEU A 175 -16.17 22.66 -1.19
C LEU A 175 -16.68 22.07 0.13
N PHE A 176 -15.92 21.17 0.75
CA PHE A 176 -16.27 20.61 2.05
C PHE A 176 -16.30 21.67 3.15
N PHE A 177 -15.34 22.59 3.21
CA PHE A 177 -15.30 23.65 4.21
C PHE A 177 -16.40 24.69 4.03
N VAL A 178 -16.79 24.98 2.79
CA VAL A 178 -17.83 25.99 2.49
C VAL A 178 -19.23 25.42 2.66
N TYR A 179 -19.48 24.20 2.15
CA TYR A 179 -20.82 23.63 2.02
C TYR A 179 -21.06 22.40 2.92
N GLY A 180 -20.08 22.01 3.73
CA GLY A 180 -20.14 20.80 4.55
C GLY A 180 -20.06 19.51 3.71
N SER A 181 -20.30 18.38 4.37
CA SER A 181 -20.23 17.05 3.74
C SER A 181 -21.26 16.83 2.63
N ALA A 182 -22.41 17.50 2.71
CA ALA A 182 -23.49 17.38 1.73
C ALA A 182 -23.23 18.17 0.43
N GLY A 183 -22.37 19.19 0.47
CA GLY A 183 -22.07 20.03 -0.70
C GLY A 183 -21.01 19.46 -1.63
N VAL A 184 -20.35 18.36 -1.25
CA VAL A 184 -19.35 17.70 -2.09
C VAL A 184 -20.03 16.63 -2.95
N PRO A 185 -20.02 16.74 -4.29
CA PRO A 185 -20.59 15.72 -5.15
C PRO A 185 -19.94 14.35 -4.93
N PRO A 186 -20.71 13.24 -4.90
CA PRO A 186 -20.16 11.91 -4.63
C PRO A 186 -19.04 11.48 -5.58
N TRP A 187 -19.14 11.86 -6.86
CA TRP A 187 -18.13 11.58 -7.87
C TRP A 187 -16.80 12.29 -7.57
N LEU A 188 -16.85 13.52 -7.05
CA LEU A 188 -15.67 14.31 -6.71
C LEU A 188 -14.98 13.75 -5.48
N ARG A 189 -15.76 13.33 -4.46
CA ARG A 189 -15.24 12.63 -3.28
C ARG A 189 -14.53 11.33 -3.67
N ASN A 190 -15.14 10.53 -4.55
CA ASN A 190 -14.53 9.29 -5.04
C ASN A 190 -13.28 9.58 -5.88
N ALA A 191 -13.30 10.61 -6.73
CA ALA A 191 -12.14 11.01 -7.53
C ALA A 191 -10.97 11.44 -6.63
N ALA A 192 -11.21 12.27 -5.61
CA ALA A 192 -10.19 12.68 -4.65
C ALA A 192 -9.59 11.46 -3.92
N LEU A 193 -10.44 10.53 -3.47
CA LEU A 193 -10.02 9.31 -2.80
C LEU A 193 -9.17 8.42 -3.72
N PHE A 194 -9.64 8.13 -4.93
CA PHE A 194 -8.94 7.27 -5.89
C PHE A 194 -7.62 7.89 -6.36
N LEU A 195 -7.59 9.19 -6.67
CA LEU A 195 -6.36 9.88 -7.08
C LEU A 195 -5.31 9.89 -5.97
N THR A 196 -5.75 10.11 -4.72
CA THR A 196 -4.85 10.10 -3.55
C THR A 196 -4.23 8.71 -3.35
N LEU A 197 -5.04 7.66 -3.41
CA LEU A 197 -4.57 6.27 -3.27
C LEU A 197 -3.68 5.85 -4.43
N TYR A 198 -4.04 6.24 -5.66
CA TYR A 198 -3.20 6.02 -6.84
C TYR A 198 -1.83 6.67 -6.68
N TYR A 199 -1.77 7.93 -6.25
CA TYR A 199 -0.53 8.65 -6.04
C TYR A 199 0.35 8.00 -4.97
N PHE A 200 -0.23 7.60 -3.84
CA PHE A 200 0.49 6.86 -2.80
C PHE A 200 0.97 5.49 -3.27
N GLY A 201 0.21 4.80 -4.12
CA GLY A 201 0.64 3.56 -4.75
C GLY A 201 1.82 3.77 -5.71
N ALA A 202 1.82 4.85 -6.49
CA ALA A 202 2.82 5.12 -7.53
C ALA A 202 4.22 5.49 -7.02
N ARG A 203 4.36 5.86 -5.74
CA ARG A 203 5.63 6.24 -5.12
C ARG A 203 6.47 5.04 -4.68
#